data_AF-A0A5C6V2Q1-F1
#
_entry.id   AF-A0A5C6V2Q1-F1
#
_cell.length_a   1.000
_cell.length_b   1.000
_cell.length_c   1.000
_cell.angle_alpha   90.00
_cell.angle_beta   90.00
_cell.angle_gamma   90.00
#
_symmetry.space_group_name_H-M   'P 1'
#
loop_
_entity.id
_entity.type
_entity.pdbx_description
1 polymer ?
#
loop_
_entity_poly.entity_id
_entity_poly.type
_entity_poly.pdbx_seq_one_letter_code
_entity_poly.pdbx_strand_id
1 'polypeptide(L)'
;MKSNITQKQASVYLSTYAGGGSESLDPFIGDPCLVCAADSDAWLGKGSFRVGAIDNPKAPVLFVENRTGDNRFHYVLMDPSDPALRRSLEIWMRKRCFVVVVRAAGGVAVSGCSLADDGIQIIERLLSQSQKPKSKMYKRFVQSALEHQALEQYARTQLQKEVGLTCTPAVEVQVLTNGAIRRSDESDPAHPFVRGSSGSEAGSPRQPGAQTLRPLVPLGMVHKARDFADMSSSAAKMNPEAPVLTGTIDVKRFVEASRTDGCFGFGNFKVGDRLVLSFRMQSGSAQVYWLADSADPEVWRTIDNMKKCGEVGFMLTQGKEAVFVPWKLEGQSDVISTFRAGCLSHPDGLSDAAAYLAGSGFVEKQATSDVPGIPLSYVQVNLLFTPTAEMINDALSAIAGSAPARHDTSVFPDFASAGHTLH
;
A
#
# COMPACT_ATOMS: atom_id res chain seq x y z
N MET A 1 40.87 -7.19 0.28
CA MET A 1 39.78 -6.54 1.03
C MET A 1 38.69 -7.56 1.27
N LYS A 2 38.52 -8.04 2.51
CA LYS A 2 37.34 -8.85 2.88
C LYS A 2 36.20 -7.86 3.06
N SER A 3 35.23 -7.81 2.13
CA SER A 3 33.99 -7.09 2.40
C SER A 3 33.30 -7.84 3.54
N ASN A 4 33.30 -7.24 4.73
CA ASN A 4 32.32 -7.62 5.74
C ASN A 4 30.98 -7.20 5.15
N ILE A 5 30.32 -8.15 4.48
CA ILE A 5 28.90 -8.05 4.20
C ILE A 5 28.24 -8.10 5.58
N THR A 6 28.13 -6.95 6.25
CA THR A 6 27.11 -6.76 7.29
C THR A 6 25.78 -6.77 6.57
N GLN A 7 25.36 -7.98 6.22
CA GLN A 7 24.08 -8.33 5.68
C GLN A 7 23.08 -8.03 6.81
N LYS A 8 22.52 -6.81 6.82
CA LYS A 8 21.17 -6.67 7.38
C LYS A 8 20.35 -7.67 6.56
N GLN A 9 20.07 -8.83 7.13
CA GLN A 9 19.35 -9.88 6.42
C GLN A 9 17.94 -9.34 6.20
N ALA A 10 17.72 -8.75 5.03
CA ALA A 10 16.40 -8.60 4.49
C ALA A 10 15.76 -9.99 4.52
N SER A 11 14.76 -10.14 5.41
CA SER A 11 14.18 -11.44 5.70
C SER A 11 13.25 -11.83 4.56
N VAL A 12 13.63 -12.87 3.80
CA VAL A 12 12.71 -13.55 2.90
C VAL A 12 12.17 -14.81 3.58
N TYR A 13 10.86 -15.01 3.56
CA TYR A 13 10.20 -16.14 4.22
C TYR A 13 8.89 -16.51 3.54
N LEU A 14 8.34 -17.67 3.89
CA LEU A 14 7.00 -18.08 3.48
C LEU A 14 5.99 -17.82 4.60
N SER A 15 4.84 -17.26 4.24
CA SER A 15 3.71 -17.02 5.13
C SER A 15 2.42 -17.54 4.50
N THR A 16 1.34 -17.61 5.26
CA THR A 16 0.00 -17.77 4.69
C THR A 16 -0.52 -16.40 4.25
N TYR A 17 -1.04 -16.32 3.03
CA TYR A 17 -1.73 -15.12 2.55
C TYR A 17 -3.10 -15.02 3.22
N ALA A 18 -3.35 -13.93 3.96
CA ALA A 18 -4.59 -13.74 4.69
C ALA A 18 -5.61 -12.83 3.97
N GLY A 19 -5.29 -12.36 2.76
CA GLY A 19 -6.15 -11.46 2.00
C GLY A 19 -5.96 -9.97 2.33
N GLY A 20 -6.80 -9.14 1.69
CA GLY A 20 -6.79 -7.69 1.80
C GLY A 20 -6.07 -7.01 0.64
N GLY A 21 -6.76 -6.07 -0.02
CA GLY A 21 -6.16 -5.17 -1.02
C GLY A 21 -6.42 -5.52 -2.49
N SER A 22 -6.99 -6.68 -2.83
CA SER A 22 -7.44 -6.98 -4.21
C SER A 22 -8.38 -8.19 -4.28
N GLU A 23 -9.58 -8.01 -4.85
CA GLU A 23 -10.53 -9.10 -5.13
C GLU A 23 -9.91 -10.19 -6.02
N SER A 24 -8.96 -9.80 -6.89
CA SER A 24 -8.24 -10.75 -7.75
C SER A 24 -7.34 -11.73 -6.99
N LEU A 25 -7.01 -11.43 -5.73
CA LEU A 25 -6.15 -12.25 -4.88
C LEU A 25 -6.93 -13.06 -3.83
N ASP A 26 -8.22 -12.83 -3.66
CA ASP A 26 -9.07 -13.58 -2.72
C ASP A 26 -9.00 -15.11 -2.90
N PRO A 27 -8.87 -15.67 -4.13
CA PRO A 27 -8.69 -17.11 -4.34
C PRO A 27 -7.42 -17.70 -3.71
N PHE A 28 -6.47 -16.87 -3.26
CA PHE A 28 -5.22 -17.29 -2.63
C PHE A 28 -5.25 -17.21 -1.11
N ILE A 29 -6.37 -16.78 -0.49
CA ILE A 29 -6.49 -16.76 0.97
C ILE A 29 -6.28 -18.17 1.52
N GLY A 30 -5.33 -18.32 2.45
CA GLY A 30 -4.93 -19.61 3.01
C GLY A 30 -3.75 -20.29 2.31
N ASP A 31 -3.29 -19.80 1.16
CA ASP A 31 -2.14 -20.36 0.46
C ASP A 31 -0.80 -19.79 0.93
N PRO A 32 0.31 -20.50 0.70
CA PRO A 32 1.64 -19.97 0.94
C PRO A 32 1.99 -18.82 -0.02
N CYS A 33 2.38 -17.68 0.53
CA CYS A 33 2.94 -16.53 -0.18
C CYS A 33 4.42 -16.32 0.19
N LEU A 34 5.15 -15.76 -0.76
CA LEU A 34 6.53 -15.33 -0.57
C LEU A 34 6.54 -13.93 0.02
N VAL A 35 7.14 -13.74 1.18
CA VAL A 35 7.30 -12.43 1.80
C VAL A 35 8.76 -12.00 1.65
N CYS A 36 8.98 -10.88 0.99
CA CYS A 36 10.29 -10.27 0.80
C CYS A 36 10.36 -8.95 1.56
N ALA A 37 11.36 -8.76 2.40
CA ALA A 37 11.70 -7.43 2.91
C ALA A 37 12.58 -6.73 1.87
N ALA A 38 12.25 -5.52 1.47
CA ALA A 38 13.04 -4.72 0.55
C ALA A 38 13.66 -3.56 1.32
N ASP A 39 14.99 -3.41 1.24
CA ASP A 39 15.67 -2.26 1.83
C ASP A 39 15.51 -0.97 0.98
N SER A 40 15.00 -1.11 -0.24
CA SER A 40 14.83 0.01 -1.18
C SER A 40 13.40 0.10 -1.71
N ASP A 41 12.85 1.31 -1.74
CA ASP A 41 11.54 1.61 -2.36
C ASP A 41 11.53 1.36 -3.89
N ALA A 42 12.70 1.16 -4.49
CA ALA A 42 12.87 0.71 -5.88
C ALA A 42 12.16 -0.61 -6.22
N TRP A 43 11.72 -1.34 -5.19
CA TRP A 43 10.95 -2.57 -5.29
C TRP A 43 9.46 -2.39 -5.54
N LEU A 44 8.90 -1.19 -5.30
CA LEU A 44 7.47 -0.93 -5.40
C LEU A 44 6.97 -0.80 -6.86
N GLY A 45 7.83 -1.06 -7.85
CA GLY A 45 7.47 -1.04 -9.27
C GLY A 45 6.72 -2.29 -9.74
N LYS A 46 6.03 -2.17 -10.88
CA LYS A 46 5.44 -3.30 -11.62
C LYS A 46 6.56 -4.17 -12.22
N GLY A 47 7.19 -4.97 -11.39
CA GLY A 47 8.19 -5.93 -11.83
C GLY A 47 7.55 -7.22 -12.37
N SER A 48 8.19 -7.83 -13.36
CA SER A 48 7.83 -9.18 -13.80
C SER A 48 8.61 -10.20 -12.97
N PHE A 49 7.90 -11.23 -12.52
CA PHE A 49 8.50 -12.33 -11.79
C PHE A 49 8.79 -13.49 -12.74
N ARG A 50 10.00 -14.02 -12.67
CA ARG A 50 10.44 -15.18 -13.45
C ARG A 50 11.04 -16.24 -12.53
N VAL A 51 10.70 -17.49 -12.78
CA VAL A 51 11.33 -18.62 -12.08
C VAL A 51 12.50 -19.15 -12.91
N GLY A 52 13.63 -19.39 -12.26
CA GLY A 52 14.82 -19.97 -12.87
C GLY A 52 15.52 -20.95 -11.94
N ALA A 53 16.58 -21.57 -12.46
CA ALA A 53 17.41 -22.48 -11.67
C ALA A 53 18.90 -22.26 -11.95
N ILE A 54 19.72 -22.43 -10.91
CA ILE A 54 21.16 -22.61 -11.05
C ILE A 54 21.42 -24.12 -10.94
N ASP A 55 21.75 -24.72 -12.08
CA ASP A 55 21.97 -26.15 -12.17
C ASP A 55 23.27 -26.54 -11.45
N ASN A 56 23.11 -27.33 -10.39
CA ASN A 56 24.23 -27.95 -9.69
C ASN A 56 23.84 -29.40 -9.33
N PRO A 57 24.58 -30.41 -9.82
CA PRO A 57 24.23 -31.82 -9.58
C PRO A 57 24.16 -32.20 -8.09
N LYS A 58 24.88 -31.47 -7.24
CA LYS A 58 24.96 -31.73 -5.81
C LYS A 58 23.99 -30.87 -5.00
N ALA A 59 23.64 -29.67 -5.46
CA ALA A 59 22.83 -28.71 -4.72
C ALA A 59 22.12 -27.73 -5.67
N PRO A 60 21.07 -28.17 -6.38
CA PRO A 60 20.33 -27.28 -7.27
C PRO A 60 19.76 -26.10 -6.48
N VAL A 61 19.73 -24.93 -7.11
CA VAL A 61 19.15 -23.72 -6.51
C VAL A 61 17.99 -23.28 -7.38
N LEU A 62 16.80 -23.22 -6.81
CA LEU A 62 15.67 -22.54 -7.42
C LEU A 62 15.82 -21.04 -7.14
N PHE A 63 15.49 -20.19 -8.10
CA PHE A 63 15.39 -18.75 -7.85
C PHE A 63 14.12 -18.15 -8.43
N VAL A 64 13.61 -17.12 -7.75
CA VAL A 64 12.62 -16.19 -8.29
C VAL A 64 13.34 -14.88 -8.57
N GLU A 65 13.36 -14.50 -9.84
CA GLU A 65 13.84 -13.21 -10.32
C GLU A 65 12.68 -12.22 -10.35
N ASN A 66 12.89 -11.03 -9.81
CA ASN A 66 12.03 -9.87 -10.02
C ASN A 66 12.87 -8.79 -10.70
N ARG A 67 12.43 -8.31 -11.87
CA ARG A 67 13.10 -7.23 -12.58
C ARG A 67 12.32 -5.94 -12.43
N THR A 68 12.96 -4.89 -11.91
CA THR A 68 12.36 -3.56 -11.76
C THR A 68 13.13 -2.52 -12.57
N GLY A 69 12.48 -1.89 -13.54
CA GLY A 69 13.14 -0.99 -14.49
C GLY A 69 14.14 -1.71 -15.41
N ASP A 70 15.02 -0.93 -16.04
CA ASP A 70 15.82 -1.43 -17.16
C ASP A 70 16.99 -2.32 -16.74
N ASN A 71 17.58 -2.08 -15.57
CA ASN A 71 18.85 -2.71 -15.15
C ASN A 71 18.87 -3.23 -13.71
N ARG A 72 17.73 -3.33 -13.01
CA ARG A 72 17.70 -3.82 -11.62
C ARG A 72 17.11 -5.22 -11.55
N PHE A 73 17.82 -6.11 -10.89
CA PHE A 73 17.48 -7.51 -10.73
C PHE A 73 17.46 -7.86 -9.27
N HIS A 74 16.41 -8.53 -8.83
CA HIS A 74 16.31 -9.08 -7.50
C HIS A 74 16.13 -10.60 -7.58
N TYR A 75 16.96 -11.34 -6.87
CA TYR A 75 16.93 -12.80 -6.85
C TYR A 75 16.59 -13.33 -5.45
N VAL A 76 15.52 -14.10 -5.34
CA VAL A 76 15.23 -14.91 -4.15
C VAL A 76 15.69 -16.34 -4.40
N LEU A 77 16.76 -16.76 -3.72
CA LEU A 77 17.31 -18.11 -3.82
C LEU A 77 16.62 -19.04 -2.83
N MET A 78 16.31 -20.25 -3.27
CA MET A 78 15.54 -21.24 -2.51
C MET A 78 16.15 -22.64 -2.66
N ASP A 79 16.12 -23.44 -1.59
CA ASP A 79 16.56 -24.83 -1.60
C ASP A 79 15.38 -25.76 -1.98
N PRO A 80 15.29 -26.26 -3.22
CA PRO A 80 14.19 -27.14 -3.63
C PRO A 80 14.19 -28.50 -2.90
N SER A 81 15.27 -28.84 -2.18
CA SER A 81 15.34 -30.03 -1.34
C SER A 81 14.76 -29.83 0.06
N ASP A 82 14.37 -28.60 0.42
CA ASP A 82 13.67 -28.30 1.67
C ASP A 82 12.24 -28.90 1.63
N PRO A 83 11.92 -29.87 2.49
CA PRO A 83 10.61 -30.52 2.50
C PRO A 83 9.47 -29.55 2.81
N ALA A 84 9.73 -28.47 3.55
CA ALA A 84 8.72 -27.48 3.88
C ALA A 84 8.42 -26.56 2.68
N LEU A 85 9.43 -26.24 1.87
CA LEU A 85 9.26 -25.47 0.63
C LEU A 85 8.47 -26.28 -0.42
N ARG A 86 8.73 -27.58 -0.51
CA ARG A 86 8.12 -28.46 -1.54
C ARG A 86 6.61 -28.32 -1.64
N ARG A 87 5.91 -28.32 -0.50
CA ARG A 87 4.44 -28.18 -0.47
C ARG A 87 3.98 -26.84 -1.07
N SER A 88 4.70 -25.77 -0.81
CA SER A 88 4.40 -24.45 -1.36
C SER A 88 4.60 -24.41 -2.87
N LEU A 89 5.69 -25.01 -3.37
CA LEU A 89 5.96 -25.10 -4.81
C LEU A 89 4.89 -25.93 -5.54
N GLU A 90 4.42 -27.03 -4.96
CA GLU A 90 3.32 -27.83 -5.51
C GLU A 90 2.01 -27.02 -5.62
N ILE A 91 1.72 -26.17 -4.63
CA ILE A 91 0.56 -25.25 -4.68
C ILE A 91 0.73 -24.24 -5.81
N TRP A 92 1.92 -23.64 -5.95
CA TRP A 92 2.21 -22.65 -6.99
C TRP A 92 2.06 -23.23 -8.40
N MET A 93 2.58 -24.43 -8.63
CA MET A 93 2.42 -25.13 -9.92
C MET A 93 0.96 -25.42 -10.24
N ARG A 94 0.21 -25.99 -9.27
CA ARG A 94 -1.20 -26.32 -9.45
C ARG A 94 -2.06 -25.09 -9.74
N LYS A 95 -1.79 -23.96 -9.07
CA LYS A 95 -2.51 -22.70 -9.29
C LYS A 95 -1.96 -21.88 -10.47
N ARG A 96 -0.83 -22.29 -11.04
CA ARG A 96 -0.09 -21.55 -12.09
C ARG A 96 0.16 -20.08 -11.71
N CYS A 97 0.29 -19.82 -10.42
CA CYS A 97 0.42 -18.49 -9.84
C CYS A 97 0.89 -18.61 -8.39
N PHE A 98 1.55 -17.58 -7.89
CA PHE A 98 1.92 -17.42 -6.49
C PHE A 98 1.78 -15.97 -6.05
N VAL A 99 1.67 -15.73 -4.75
CA VAL A 99 1.56 -14.38 -4.19
C VAL A 99 2.91 -13.94 -3.63
N VAL A 100 3.31 -12.71 -3.96
CA VAL A 100 4.48 -12.04 -3.37
C VAL A 100 4.02 -10.85 -2.55
N VAL A 101 4.51 -10.77 -1.32
CA VAL A 101 4.31 -9.65 -0.41
C VAL A 101 5.66 -8.96 -0.22
N VAL A 102 5.80 -7.73 -0.70
CA VAL A 102 7.02 -6.93 -0.55
C VAL A 102 6.81 -5.93 0.57
N ARG A 103 7.69 -5.93 1.58
CA ARG A 103 7.70 -4.95 2.67
C ARG A 103 8.86 -3.99 2.45
N ALA A 104 8.58 -2.74 2.11
CA ALA A 104 9.57 -1.67 1.96
C ALA A 104 9.38 -0.60 3.06
N ALA A 105 10.31 0.35 3.15
CA ALA A 105 10.18 1.49 4.06
C ALA A 105 8.90 2.31 3.79
N GLY A 106 8.53 2.43 2.50
CA GLY A 106 7.31 3.10 2.06
C GLY A 106 5.99 2.32 2.23
N GLY A 107 6.01 1.05 2.65
CA GLY A 107 4.79 0.27 2.89
C GLY A 107 4.85 -1.19 2.46
N VAL A 108 3.67 -1.79 2.29
CA VAL A 108 3.51 -3.19 1.87
C VAL A 108 2.85 -3.24 0.49
N ALA A 109 3.53 -3.85 -0.47
CA ALA A 109 2.96 -4.17 -1.77
C ALA A 109 2.61 -5.66 -1.84
N VAL A 110 1.47 -5.99 -2.42
CA VAL A 110 1.04 -7.37 -2.66
C VAL A 110 0.84 -7.54 -4.16
N SER A 111 1.35 -8.64 -4.72
CA SER A 111 1.22 -8.92 -6.14
C SER A 111 0.96 -10.41 -6.38
N GLY A 112 0.03 -10.70 -7.27
CA GLY A 112 -0.13 -12.03 -7.86
C GLY A 112 0.85 -12.20 -9.01
N CYS A 113 1.60 -13.28 -9.01
CA CYS A 113 2.66 -13.57 -9.97
C CYS A 113 2.29 -14.80 -10.76
N SER A 114 1.98 -14.62 -12.05
CA SER A 114 1.74 -15.73 -12.97
C SER A 114 2.97 -16.62 -13.06
N LEU A 115 2.76 -17.95 -13.08
CA LEU A 115 3.81 -18.93 -13.26
C LEU A 115 3.72 -19.51 -14.68
N ALA A 116 4.65 -19.13 -15.54
CA ALA A 116 4.73 -19.60 -16.92
C ALA A 116 5.09 -21.11 -17.00
N ASP A 117 4.80 -21.72 -18.15
CA ASP A 117 5.02 -23.17 -18.36
C ASP A 117 6.49 -23.58 -18.19
N ASP A 118 7.43 -22.74 -18.63
CA ASP A 118 8.86 -22.97 -18.43
C ASP A 118 9.23 -22.97 -16.94
N GLY A 119 8.65 -22.06 -16.16
CA GLY A 119 8.78 -22.02 -14.71
C GLY A 119 8.24 -23.29 -14.03
N ILE A 120 7.09 -23.80 -14.48
CA ILE A 120 6.50 -25.05 -13.97
C ILE A 120 7.44 -26.23 -14.27
N GLN A 121 7.91 -26.36 -15.51
CA GLN A 121 8.83 -27.43 -15.91
C GLN A 121 10.14 -27.40 -15.11
N ILE A 122 10.66 -26.21 -14.82
CA ILE A 122 11.84 -26.04 -13.97
C ILE A 122 11.58 -26.58 -12.56
N ILE A 123 10.46 -26.19 -11.94
CA ILE A 123 10.11 -26.65 -10.59
C ILE A 123 9.91 -28.17 -10.57
N GLU A 124 9.15 -28.74 -11.52
CA GLU A 124 8.94 -30.19 -11.64
C GLU A 124 10.26 -30.95 -11.77
N ARG A 125 11.16 -30.48 -12.65
CA ARG A 125 12.49 -31.06 -12.85
C ARG A 125 13.29 -31.05 -11.54
N LEU A 126 13.29 -29.93 -10.81
CA LEU A 126 14.04 -29.83 -9.54
C LEU A 126 13.44 -30.70 -8.43
N LEU A 127 12.11 -30.78 -8.33
CA LEU A 127 11.43 -31.61 -7.33
C LEU A 127 11.61 -33.11 -7.59
N SER A 128 11.72 -33.53 -8.86
CA SER A 128 11.99 -34.94 -9.21
C SER A 128 13.43 -35.38 -8.88
N GLN A 129 14.40 -34.47 -8.92
CA GLN A 129 15.81 -34.74 -8.61
C GLN A 129 16.12 -34.72 -7.10
N SER A 130 15.25 -34.10 -6.30
CA SER A 130 15.49 -33.82 -4.88
C SER A 130 15.05 -34.97 -3.98
N GLN A 131 15.85 -36.05 -3.92
CA GLN A 131 15.51 -37.21 -3.07
C GLN A 131 15.98 -37.10 -1.61
N LYS A 132 16.93 -36.21 -1.28
CA LYS A 132 17.38 -36.00 0.11
C LYS A 132 17.66 -34.52 0.38
N PRO A 133 17.28 -33.98 1.55
CA PRO A 133 17.62 -32.62 1.96
C PRO A 133 19.14 -32.42 1.96
N LYS A 134 19.63 -31.38 1.28
CA LYS A 134 21.06 -31.08 1.16
C LYS A 134 21.39 -29.66 1.62
N SER A 135 20.70 -29.17 2.65
CA SER A 135 20.81 -27.79 3.16
C SER A 135 22.26 -27.30 3.36
N LYS A 136 23.18 -28.14 3.86
CA LYS A 136 24.60 -27.77 4.03
C LYS A 136 25.32 -27.54 2.69
N MET A 137 25.02 -28.36 1.68
CA MET A 137 25.61 -28.21 0.34
C MET A 137 24.98 -27.02 -0.39
N TYR A 138 23.67 -26.83 -0.24
CA TYR A 138 22.96 -25.63 -0.72
C TYR A 138 23.61 -24.35 -0.18
N LYS A 139 23.76 -24.21 1.15
CA LYS A 139 24.36 -23.03 1.79
C LYS A 139 25.78 -22.76 1.27
N ARG A 140 26.61 -23.80 1.15
CA ARG A 140 27.98 -23.68 0.58
C ARG A 140 27.96 -23.23 -0.88
N PHE A 141 27.06 -23.79 -1.68
CA PHE A 141 26.96 -23.43 -3.08
C PHE A 141 26.43 -22.01 -3.28
N VAL A 142 25.38 -21.61 -2.55
CA VAL A 142 24.86 -20.24 -2.57
C VAL A 142 25.93 -19.25 -2.12
N GLN A 143 26.65 -19.53 -1.03
CA GLN A 143 27.77 -18.69 -0.57
C GLN A 143 28.82 -18.54 -1.68
N SER A 144 29.22 -19.64 -2.32
CA SER A 144 30.16 -19.59 -3.45
C SER A 144 29.60 -18.79 -4.63
N ALA A 145 28.33 -18.93 -4.98
CA ALA A 145 27.71 -18.20 -6.08
C ALA A 145 27.68 -16.68 -5.82
N LEU A 146 27.42 -16.28 -4.56
CA LEU A 146 27.48 -14.89 -4.11
C LEU A 146 28.90 -14.33 -4.17
N GLU A 147 29.89 -15.06 -3.65
CA GLU A 147 31.30 -14.65 -3.65
C GLU A 147 31.86 -14.45 -5.07
N HIS A 148 31.37 -15.22 -6.04
CA HIS A 148 31.78 -15.13 -7.44
C HIS A 148 30.85 -14.24 -8.29
N GLN A 149 29.91 -13.51 -7.66
CA GLN A 149 28.98 -12.62 -8.35
C GLN A 149 28.23 -13.30 -9.51
N ALA A 150 27.90 -14.58 -9.37
CA ALA A 150 27.33 -15.37 -10.46
C ALA A 150 26.01 -14.79 -10.99
N LEU A 151 25.19 -14.20 -10.11
CA LEU A 151 23.93 -13.56 -10.46
C LEU A 151 24.12 -12.20 -11.15
N GLU A 152 25.16 -11.44 -10.82
CA GLU A 152 25.53 -10.22 -11.55
C GLU A 152 25.98 -10.55 -12.98
N GLN A 153 26.75 -11.63 -13.14
CA GLN A 153 27.15 -12.10 -14.46
C GLN A 153 25.94 -12.58 -15.28
N TYR A 154 25.03 -13.33 -14.65
CA TYR A 154 23.79 -13.77 -15.28
C TYR A 154 22.92 -12.59 -15.74
N ALA A 155 22.67 -11.61 -14.85
CA ALA A 155 21.93 -10.38 -15.17
C ALA A 155 22.61 -9.60 -16.32
N ARG A 156 23.94 -9.48 -16.30
CA ARG A 156 24.71 -8.82 -17.37
C ARG A 156 24.52 -9.53 -18.71
N THR A 157 24.56 -10.86 -18.74
CA THR A 157 24.31 -11.63 -19.97
C THR A 157 22.89 -11.45 -20.48
N GLN A 158 21.89 -11.36 -19.60
CA GLN A 158 20.51 -11.05 -20.01
C GLN A 158 20.41 -9.67 -20.66
N LEU A 159 20.95 -8.63 -20.01
CA LEU A 159 20.94 -7.26 -20.56
C LEU A 159 21.66 -7.17 -21.92
N GLN A 160 22.78 -7.86 -22.08
CA GLN A 160 23.52 -7.91 -23.34
C GLN A 160 22.71 -8.54 -24.47
N LYS A 161 21.91 -9.57 -24.18
CA LYS A 161 21.07 -10.24 -25.18
C LYS A 161 19.87 -9.40 -25.61
N GLU A 162 19.30 -8.61 -24.69
CA GLU A 162 18.08 -7.86 -24.96
C GLU A 162 18.33 -6.52 -25.65
N VAL A 163 19.30 -5.73 -25.17
CA VAL A 163 19.43 -4.32 -25.56
C VAL A 163 20.74 -4.05 -26.31
N GLY A 164 21.66 -5.02 -26.36
CA GLY A 164 23.01 -4.81 -26.92
C GLY A 164 23.84 -3.75 -26.18
N LEU A 165 23.32 -3.21 -25.06
CA LEU A 165 23.94 -2.18 -24.26
C LEU A 165 24.83 -2.77 -23.17
N THR A 166 25.92 -2.08 -22.87
CA THR A 166 26.87 -2.38 -21.79
C THR A 166 26.45 -1.80 -20.45
N CYS A 167 25.15 -1.86 -20.11
CA CYS A 167 24.66 -1.39 -18.82
C CYS A 167 25.15 -2.32 -17.69
N THR A 168 25.58 -1.73 -16.57
CA THR A 168 25.92 -2.50 -15.37
C THR A 168 24.62 -2.82 -14.61
N PRO A 169 24.30 -4.11 -14.36
CA PRO A 169 23.11 -4.46 -13.61
C PRO A 169 23.29 -4.09 -12.14
N ALA A 170 22.24 -3.59 -11.51
CA ALA A 170 22.14 -3.52 -10.06
C ALA A 170 21.48 -4.80 -9.57
N VAL A 171 22.19 -5.62 -8.80
CA VAL A 171 21.70 -6.92 -8.35
C VAL A 171 21.54 -6.95 -6.83
N GLU A 172 20.36 -7.33 -6.39
CA GLU A 172 20.07 -7.65 -5.00
C GLU A 172 19.75 -9.14 -4.87
N VAL A 173 20.24 -9.80 -3.81
CA VAL A 173 20.06 -11.24 -3.63
C VAL A 173 19.61 -11.54 -2.20
N GLN A 174 18.51 -12.27 -2.08
CA GLN A 174 17.97 -12.78 -0.84
C GLN A 174 17.97 -14.31 -0.84
N VAL A 175 18.12 -14.90 0.33
CA VAL A 175 18.22 -16.37 0.48
C VAL A 175 17.13 -16.82 1.43
N LEU A 176 16.21 -17.66 0.94
CA LEU A 176 15.19 -18.29 1.76
C LEU A 176 15.86 -19.37 2.63
N THR A 177 16.04 -19.06 3.91
CA THR A 177 16.79 -19.92 4.83
C THR A 177 16.01 -21.15 5.29
N ASN A 178 14.68 -21.11 5.22
CA ASN A 178 13.77 -22.17 5.62
C ASN A 178 12.44 -22.03 4.86
N GLY A 179 11.95 -23.13 4.29
CA GLY A 179 10.65 -23.21 3.62
C GLY A 179 9.46 -23.42 4.56
N ALA A 180 9.68 -23.52 5.87
CA ALA A 180 8.61 -23.58 6.85
C ALA A 180 7.74 -22.34 6.75
N ILE A 181 6.44 -22.56 6.55
CA ILE A 181 5.43 -21.51 6.61
C ILE A 181 5.43 -21.00 8.05
N ARG A 182 5.80 -19.74 8.24
CA ARG A 182 5.75 -19.11 9.56
C ARG A 182 4.28 -18.98 9.97
N ARG A 183 3.95 -19.56 11.13
CA ARG A 183 2.60 -19.44 11.72
C ARG A 183 2.50 -18.11 12.47
N SER A 184 1.29 -17.57 12.53
CA SER A 184 0.97 -16.30 13.18
C SER A 184 1.30 -16.24 14.68
N ASP A 185 1.42 -17.39 15.34
CA ASP A 185 1.39 -17.49 16.81
C ASP A 185 2.80 -17.60 17.41
N GLU A 186 3.85 -17.66 16.60
CA GLU A 186 5.23 -17.60 17.10
C GLU A 186 5.54 -16.15 17.50
N SER A 187 5.61 -15.93 18.81
CA SER A 187 5.84 -14.67 19.51
C SER A 187 7.22 -14.05 19.23
N ASP A 188 7.49 -13.68 17.98
CA ASP A 188 8.59 -12.81 17.59
C ASP A 188 8.06 -11.36 17.48
N PRO A 189 8.43 -10.45 18.41
CA PRO A 189 7.95 -9.07 18.42
C PRO A 189 8.36 -8.26 17.17
N ALA A 190 9.19 -8.80 16.28
CA ALA A 190 9.55 -8.19 14.99
C ALA A 190 8.56 -8.48 13.83
N HIS A 191 7.60 -9.39 13.99
CA HIS A 191 6.85 -9.90 12.83
C HIS A 191 5.35 -10.14 13.08
N PRO A 192 4.51 -9.08 13.11
CA PRO A 192 3.07 -9.27 13.08
C PRO A 192 2.60 -9.69 11.68
N PHE A 193 1.55 -10.50 11.68
CA PHE A 193 0.57 -10.79 10.63
C PHE A 193 0.70 -9.99 9.32
N VAL A 194 0.66 -10.66 8.16
CA VAL A 194 0.12 -10.03 6.94
C VAL A 194 -1.40 -10.20 6.99
N ARG A 195 -2.07 -9.40 7.82
CA ARG A 195 -3.51 -9.19 7.75
C ARG A 195 -3.70 -7.91 6.94
N GLY A 196 -4.49 -7.95 5.87
CA GLY A 196 -5.20 -6.73 5.47
C GLY A 196 -5.94 -6.22 6.70
N SER A 197 -5.67 -4.96 7.07
CA SER A 197 -6.01 -4.37 8.36
C SER A 197 -7.46 -4.63 8.80
N SER A 198 -7.66 -5.26 9.98
CA SER A 198 -8.88 -5.18 10.80
C SER A 198 -8.56 -5.54 12.27
N GLY A 199 -9.01 -4.69 13.23
CA GLY A 199 -8.73 -4.69 14.69
C GLY A 199 -9.36 -5.85 15.49
N SER A 200 -9.45 -5.95 16.83
CA SER A 200 -9.14 -5.21 18.09
C SER A 200 -9.20 -6.30 19.23
N GLU A 201 -8.53 -6.29 20.40
CA GLU A 201 -8.83 -5.56 21.66
C GLU A 201 -7.81 -5.86 22.81
N ALA A 202 -7.72 -4.89 23.75
CA ALA A 202 -7.34 -4.81 25.19
C ALA A 202 -6.65 -5.97 25.96
N GLY A 203 -5.72 -5.78 26.93
CA GLY A 203 -5.20 -4.60 27.65
C GLY A 203 -4.14 -4.96 28.74
N SER A 204 -3.67 -3.93 29.48
CA SER A 204 -2.71 -3.87 30.64
C SER A 204 -1.24 -3.45 30.40
N PRO A 205 -0.57 -2.79 31.39
CA PRO A 205 0.32 -1.65 31.11
C PRO A 205 1.83 -1.85 31.32
N ARG A 206 2.60 -1.02 30.59
CA ARG A 206 4.02 -0.56 30.75
C ARG A 206 5.17 -1.53 30.43
N GLN A 207 5.87 -1.28 29.32
CA GLN A 207 7.23 -0.71 29.28
C GLN A 207 7.62 -0.23 27.86
N PRO A 208 8.59 0.70 27.71
CA PRO A 208 8.89 1.38 26.44
C PRO A 208 9.96 0.63 25.64
N GLY A 209 9.68 0.33 24.36
CA GLY A 209 10.72 -0.07 23.41
C GLY A 209 10.34 -1.16 22.42
N ALA A 210 9.46 -0.84 21.47
CA ALA A 210 9.43 -1.47 20.15
C ALA A 210 8.56 -0.58 19.25
N GLN A 211 9.12 -0.06 18.16
CA GLN A 211 8.36 0.72 17.18
C GLN A 211 7.41 -0.23 16.44
N THR A 212 6.16 -0.26 16.87
CA THR A 212 5.04 -0.91 16.18
C THR A 212 5.02 -0.47 14.72
N LEU A 213 4.97 -1.45 13.80
CA LEU A 213 4.77 -1.21 12.37
C LEU A 213 3.57 -0.28 12.19
N ARG A 214 3.81 0.85 11.50
CA ARG A 214 2.80 1.89 11.30
C ARG A 214 1.64 1.29 10.49
N PRO A 215 0.38 1.53 10.88
CA PRO A 215 -0.76 1.15 10.06
C PRO A 215 -0.61 1.73 8.65
N LEU A 216 -1.04 0.99 7.62
CA LEU A 216 -1.20 1.55 6.28
C LEU A 216 -2.07 2.80 6.40
N VAL A 217 -1.55 3.92 5.92
CA VAL A 217 -2.24 5.21 5.93
C VAL A 217 -3.42 5.13 4.95
N PRO A 218 -4.66 5.34 5.41
CA PRO A 218 -5.81 5.42 4.53
C PRO A 218 -5.62 6.53 3.50
N LEU A 219 -5.94 6.22 2.24
CA LEU A 219 -5.81 7.17 1.14
C LEU A 219 -7.17 7.81 0.84
N GLY A 220 -7.15 9.10 0.54
CA GLY A 220 -8.28 9.85 0.02
C GLY A 220 -7.95 10.47 -1.32
N MET A 221 -8.97 10.83 -2.10
CA MET A 221 -8.82 11.47 -3.40
C MET A 221 -9.81 12.64 -3.55
N VAL A 222 -9.61 13.46 -4.58
CA VAL A 222 -10.57 14.51 -4.96
C VAL A 222 -11.32 14.09 -6.21
N HIS A 223 -12.65 14.12 -6.12
CA HIS A 223 -13.58 13.86 -7.22
C HIS A 223 -14.57 15.03 -7.34
N LYS A 224 -15.54 14.92 -8.25
CA LYS A 224 -16.63 15.89 -8.39
C LYS A 224 -17.95 15.29 -7.92
N ALA A 225 -18.88 16.12 -7.44
CA ALA A 225 -20.18 15.65 -6.98
C ALA A 225 -20.96 14.86 -8.04
N ARG A 226 -20.86 15.27 -9.32
CA ARG A 226 -21.47 14.55 -10.44
C ARG A 226 -21.02 13.09 -10.58
N ASP A 227 -19.81 12.77 -10.14
CA ASP A 227 -19.26 11.42 -10.22
C ASP A 227 -19.97 10.46 -9.25
N PHE A 228 -20.77 10.99 -8.31
CA PHE A 228 -21.53 10.23 -7.32
C PHE A 228 -23.06 10.44 -7.42
N ALA A 229 -23.54 11.21 -8.39
CA ALA A 229 -24.96 11.57 -8.51
C ALA A 229 -25.88 10.35 -8.67
N ASP A 230 -25.42 9.32 -9.40
CA ASP A 230 -26.18 8.08 -9.60
C ASP A 230 -26.23 7.20 -8.34
N MET A 231 -25.28 7.38 -7.41
CA MET A 231 -25.14 6.56 -6.21
C MET A 231 -25.70 7.24 -4.94
N SER A 232 -25.88 8.56 -4.96
CA SER A 232 -26.30 9.36 -3.81
C SER A 232 -27.20 10.51 -4.24
N SER A 233 -28.43 10.55 -3.70
CA SER A 233 -29.36 11.64 -4.00
C SER A 233 -28.89 12.97 -3.42
N SER A 234 -28.13 12.94 -2.32
CA SER A 234 -27.44 14.10 -1.76
C SER A 234 -26.39 14.64 -2.73
N ALA A 235 -25.56 13.77 -3.32
CA ALA A 235 -24.59 14.18 -4.34
C ALA A 235 -25.28 14.78 -5.57
N ALA A 236 -26.40 14.19 -6.00
CA ALA A 236 -27.19 14.68 -7.14
C ALA A 236 -27.80 16.08 -6.92
N LYS A 237 -27.98 16.51 -5.66
CA LYS A 237 -28.51 17.84 -5.30
C LYS A 237 -27.42 18.90 -5.15
N MET A 238 -26.15 18.50 -5.08
CA MET A 238 -25.02 19.44 -5.03
C MET A 238 -24.73 20.01 -6.42
N ASN A 239 -23.99 21.12 -6.45
CA ASN A 239 -23.36 21.61 -7.67
C ASN A 239 -22.50 20.48 -8.29
N PRO A 240 -22.73 20.10 -9.55
CA PRO A 240 -22.00 19.02 -10.22
C PRO A 240 -20.47 19.17 -10.20
N GLU A 241 -19.96 20.41 -10.11
CA GLU A 241 -18.53 20.73 -10.07
C GLU A 241 -17.97 20.88 -8.65
N ALA A 242 -18.80 20.76 -7.61
CA ALA A 242 -18.34 20.81 -6.22
C ALA A 242 -17.34 19.69 -5.95
N PRO A 243 -16.18 19.98 -5.34
CA PRO A 243 -15.23 18.96 -4.97
C PRO A 243 -15.79 17.98 -3.94
N VAL A 244 -15.45 16.70 -4.09
CA VAL A 244 -15.75 15.63 -3.15
C VAL A 244 -14.45 15.01 -2.67
N LEU A 245 -14.20 15.06 -1.36
CA LEU A 245 -13.07 14.37 -0.74
C LEU A 245 -13.49 12.93 -0.42
N THR A 246 -12.83 11.95 -1.05
CA THR A 246 -13.02 10.54 -0.71
C THR A 246 -12.09 10.12 0.42
N GLY A 247 -12.47 9.15 1.24
CA GLY A 247 -11.59 8.60 2.27
C GLY A 247 -12.05 7.22 2.75
N THR A 248 -11.11 6.38 3.17
CA THR A 248 -11.43 5.08 3.77
C THR A 248 -11.59 5.23 5.27
N ILE A 249 -12.71 4.73 5.80
CA ILE A 249 -13.07 4.84 7.21
C ILE A 249 -13.59 3.49 7.74
N ASP A 250 -13.83 3.40 9.04
CA ASP A 250 -14.77 2.42 9.60
C ASP A 250 -16.18 3.04 9.53
N VAL A 251 -16.96 2.64 8.52
CA VAL A 251 -18.27 3.25 8.21
C VAL A 251 -19.22 3.06 9.38
N LYS A 252 -19.24 1.86 9.99
CA LYS A 252 -20.11 1.56 11.13
C LYS A 252 -19.78 2.45 12.32
N ARG A 253 -18.50 2.55 12.71
CA ARG A 253 -18.09 3.41 13.85
C ARG A 253 -18.31 4.88 13.57
N PHE A 254 -18.09 5.31 12.33
CA PHE A 254 -18.39 6.69 11.93
C PHE A 254 -19.88 6.98 12.08
N VAL A 255 -20.76 6.13 11.54
CA VAL A 255 -22.21 6.29 11.65
C VAL A 255 -22.65 6.32 13.12
N GLU A 256 -22.14 5.42 13.96
CA GLU A 256 -22.44 5.37 15.41
C GLU A 256 -21.99 6.63 16.15
N ALA A 257 -20.84 7.21 15.79
CA ALA A 257 -20.30 8.42 16.42
C ALA A 257 -20.82 9.72 15.80
N SER A 258 -21.32 9.66 14.56
CA SER A 258 -21.89 10.80 13.85
C SER A 258 -23.21 11.24 14.47
N ARG A 259 -23.43 12.55 14.58
CA ARG A 259 -24.66 13.18 15.09
C ARG A 259 -24.98 14.42 14.25
N THR A 260 -26.12 15.06 14.55
CA THR A 260 -26.68 16.16 13.76
C THR A 260 -25.80 17.40 13.67
N ASP A 261 -25.00 17.70 14.69
CA ASP A 261 -24.14 18.89 14.67
C ASP A 261 -22.80 18.55 14.01
N GLY A 262 -22.25 19.48 13.24
CA GLY A 262 -20.96 19.27 12.62
C GLY A 262 -20.30 20.58 12.24
N CYS A 263 -19.07 20.46 11.77
CA CYS A 263 -18.34 21.56 11.17
C CYS A 263 -17.36 21.02 10.15
N PHE A 264 -17.00 21.85 9.20
CA PHE A 264 -15.86 21.62 8.33
C PHE A 264 -14.88 22.77 8.50
N GLY A 265 -13.59 22.52 8.36
CA GLY A 265 -12.60 23.56 8.45
C GLY A 265 -11.27 23.17 7.84
N PHE A 266 -10.46 24.20 7.64
CA PHE A 266 -9.09 24.06 7.19
C PHE A 266 -8.13 24.31 8.35
N GLY A 267 -7.02 23.58 8.34
CA GLY A 267 -5.94 23.74 9.29
C GLY A 267 -4.60 23.45 8.64
N ASN A 268 -3.56 23.46 9.46
CA ASN A 268 -2.23 23.07 9.03
C ASN A 268 -1.44 22.43 10.17
N PHE A 269 -0.44 21.66 9.79
CA PHE A 269 0.58 21.13 10.66
C PHE A 269 1.95 21.52 10.12
N LYS A 270 2.91 21.76 11.01
CA LYS A 270 4.30 22.00 10.65
C LYS A 270 5.14 20.77 11.03
N VAL A 271 5.86 20.22 10.05
CA VAL A 271 6.75 19.05 10.23
C VAL A 271 8.13 19.44 9.71
N GLY A 272 9.05 19.74 10.63
CA GLY A 272 10.31 20.40 10.27
C GLY A 272 10.01 21.76 9.62
N ASP A 273 10.53 21.99 8.42
CA ASP A 273 10.27 23.20 7.64
C ASP A 273 9.10 23.07 6.66
N ARG A 274 8.45 21.90 6.61
CA ARG A 274 7.34 21.62 5.69
C ARG A 274 6.00 21.92 6.34
N LEU A 275 5.11 22.53 5.57
CA LEU A 275 3.71 22.73 5.94
C LEU A 275 2.85 21.63 5.32
N VAL A 276 2.00 21.01 6.13
CA VAL A 276 0.99 20.04 5.71
C VAL A 276 -0.37 20.67 5.92
N LEU A 277 -1.19 20.74 4.87
CA LEU A 277 -2.56 21.23 4.98
C LEU A 277 -3.45 20.13 5.55
N SER A 278 -4.45 20.51 6.33
CA SER A 278 -5.46 19.60 6.83
C SER A 278 -6.86 20.08 6.48
N PHE A 279 -7.66 19.21 5.87
CA PHE A 279 -9.10 19.38 5.71
C PHE A 279 -9.75 18.55 6.81
N ARG A 280 -10.64 19.15 7.59
CA ARG A 280 -11.21 18.51 8.77
C ARG A 280 -12.71 18.62 8.76
N MET A 281 -13.38 17.48 8.70
CA MET A 281 -14.83 17.38 8.84
C MET A 281 -15.14 16.72 10.18
N GLN A 282 -15.97 17.36 11.00
CA GLN A 282 -16.54 16.77 12.20
C GLN A 282 -18.06 16.63 12.02
N SER A 283 -18.60 15.47 12.37
CA SER A 283 -20.03 15.22 12.54
C SER A 283 -20.22 14.51 13.87
N GLY A 284 -20.92 15.14 14.81
CA GLY A 284 -21.04 14.69 16.18
C GLY A 284 -19.68 14.46 16.84
N SER A 285 -19.50 13.23 17.33
CA SER A 285 -18.26 12.76 17.98
C SER A 285 -17.27 12.11 17.00
N ALA A 286 -17.59 12.10 15.69
CA ALA A 286 -16.74 11.61 14.62
C ALA A 286 -16.00 12.76 13.94
N GLN A 287 -14.69 12.64 13.77
CA GLN A 287 -13.87 13.61 13.05
C GLN A 287 -12.99 12.91 12.01
N VAL A 288 -13.00 13.40 10.78
CA VAL A 288 -12.22 12.86 9.66
C VAL A 288 -11.29 13.95 9.13
N TYR A 289 -10.01 13.60 9.02
CA TYR A 289 -8.96 14.45 8.46
C TYR A 289 -8.54 13.95 7.09
N TRP A 290 -8.24 14.89 6.21
CA TRP A 290 -7.44 14.67 4.99
C TRP A 290 -6.20 15.54 5.09
N LEU A 291 -5.03 14.91 5.09
CA LEU A 291 -3.75 15.60 5.12
C LEU A 291 -3.21 15.71 3.70
N ALA A 292 -2.82 16.90 3.29
CA ALA A 292 -2.35 17.16 1.95
C ALA A 292 -1.04 17.93 1.97
N ASP A 293 -0.21 17.72 0.95
CA ASP A 293 0.96 18.56 0.77
C ASP A 293 0.51 19.99 0.44
N SER A 294 1.09 20.94 1.15
CA SER A 294 0.81 22.35 0.90
C SER A 294 1.47 22.87 -0.37
N ALA A 295 2.51 22.21 -0.89
CA ALA A 295 3.14 22.57 -2.16
C ALA A 295 2.32 22.09 -3.37
N ASP A 296 1.32 21.23 -3.18
CA ASP A 296 0.57 20.64 -4.28
C ASP A 296 -0.43 21.65 -4.89
N PRO A 297 -0.25 22.03 -6.17
CA PRO A 297 -1.15 22.98 -6.84
C PRO A 297 -2.58 22.46 -6.97
N GLU A 298 -2.78 21.15 -7.05
CA GLU A 298 -4.10 20.53 -7.16
C GLU A 298 -4.90 20.64 -5.87
N VAL A 299 -4.21 20.59 -4.72
CA VAL A 299 -4.82 20.82 -3.41
C VAL A 299 -5.34 22.26 -3.32
N TRP A 300 -4.56 23.24 -3.78
CA TRP A 300 -5.01 24.64 -3.83
C TRP A 300 -6.14 24.87 -4.82
N ARG A 301 -6.08 24.25 -6.00
CA ARG A 301 -7.17 24.30 -6.98
C ARG A 301 -8.45 23.71 -6.40
N THR A 302 -8.34 22.65 -5.61
CA THR A 302 -9.45 22.03 -4.89
C THR A 302 -10.07 23.00 -3.88
N ILE A 303 -9.25 23.68 -3.06
CA ILE A 303 -9.73 24.71 -2.12
C ILE A 303 -10.44 25.86 -2.84
N ASP A 304 -9.87 26.35 -3.95
CA ASP A 304 -10.47 27.42 -4.75
C ASP A 304 -11.83 26.99 -5.33
N ASN A 305 -11.95 25.74 -5.79
CA ASN A 305 -13.21 25.19 -6.29
C ASN A 305 -14.25 25.01 -5.17
N MET A 306 -13.85 24.56 -3.98
CA MET A 306 -14.74 24.49 -2.81
C MET A 306 -15.36 25.86 -2.52
N LYS A 307 -14.52 26.91 -2.46
CA LYS A 307 -14.97 28.30 -2.23
C LYS A 307 -15.87 28.80 -3.35
N LYS A 308 -15.51 28.55 -4.60
CA LYS A 308 -16.28 28.97 -5.78
C LYS A 308 -17.67 28.32 -5.81
N CYS A 309 -17.76 27.04 -5.46
CA CYS A 309 -19.02 26.31 -5.41
C CYS A 309 -19.83 26.62 -4.14
N GLY A 310 -19.18 27.13 -3.08
CA GLY A 310 -19.81 27.36 -1.78
C GLY A 310 -20.15 26.07 -1.04
N GLU A 311 -19.61 24.93 -1.49
CA GLU A 311 -19.90 23.61 -0.92
C GLU A 311 -18.79 22.60 -1.24
N VAL A 312 -18.77 21.53 -0.45
CA VAL A 312 -17.86 20.39 -0.55
C VAL A 312 -18.61 19.13 -0.17
N GLY A 313 -18.28 18.00 -0.79
CA GLY A 313 -18.83 16.70 -0.42
C GLY A 313 -17.76 15.81 0.21
N PHE A 314 -18.20 14.81 0.97
CA PHE A 314 -17.33 13.77 1.51
C PHE A 314 -17.90 12.41 1.16
N MET A 315 -17.09 11.57 0.52
CA MET A 315 -17.47 10.19 0.21
C MET A 315 -16.61 9.24 1.04
N LEU A 316 -17.21 8.65 2.06
CA LEU A 316 -16.51 7.85 3.06
C LEU A 316 -16.84 6.38 2.84
N THR A 317 -15.82 5.52 2.66
CA THR A 317 -16.03 4.14 2.21
C THR A 317 -15.34 3.10 3.11
N GLN A 318 -15.93 1.91 3.15
CA GLN A 318 -15.36 0.69 3.75
C GLN A 318 -15.80 -0.53 2.94
N GLY A 319 -14.94 -1.02 2.05
CA GLY A 319 -15.29 -2.12 1.15
C GLY A 319 -16.46 -1.73 0.25
N LYS A 320 -17.61 -2.41 0.42
CA LYS A 320 -18.86 -2.11 -0.31
C LYS A 320 -19.74 -1.08 0.39
N GLU A 321 -19.44 -0.71 1.63
CA GLU A 321 -20.21 0.29 2.37
C GLU A 321 -19.70 1.69 2.04
N ALA A 322 -20.62 2.64 1.90
CA ALA A 322 -20.31 4.02 1.57
C ALA A 322 -21.30 4.98 2.23
N VAL A 323 -20.83 6.15 2.64
CA VAL A 323 -21.63 7.26 3.16
C VAL A 323 -21.21 8.53 2.46
N PHE A 324 -22.20 9.27 1.95
CA PHE A 324 -21.98 10.59 1.35
C PHE A 324 -22.48 11.70 2.28
N VAL A 325 -21.63 12.68 2.55
CA VAL A 325 -21.95 13.84 3.43
C VAL A 325 -21.77 15.13 2.62
N PRO A 326 -22.85 15.84 2.25
CA PRO A 326 -22.75 17.17 1.64
C PRO A 326 -22.50 18.24 2.72
N TRP A 327 -21.75 19.28 2.38
CA TRP A 327 -21.43 20.37 3.30
C TRP A 327 -21.44 21.74 2.64
N LYS A 328 -22.16 22.71 3.22
CA LYS A 328 -22.18 24.11 2.77
C LYS A 328 -21.10 24.93 3.50
N LEU A 329 -20.42 25.82 2.78
CA LEU A 329 -19.29 26.61 3.30
C LEU A 329 -19.70 28.02 3.76
N GLU A 330 -20.98 28.21 4.10
CA GLU A 330 -21.53 29.52 4.41
C GLU A 330 -20.82 30.16 5.63
N GLY A 331 -20.42 31.43 5.49
CA GLY A 331 -19.83 32.21 6.57
C GLY A 331 -18.40 31.83 6.99
N GLN A 332 -17.71 30.92 6.31
CA GLN A 332 -16.32 30.60 6.67
C GLN A 332 -15.34 31.71 6.28
N SER A 333 -14.60 32.19 7.28
CA SER A 333 -13.47 33.11 7.07
C SER A 333 -12.35 32.44 6.28
N ASP A 334 -11.75 33.15 5.32
CA ASP A 334 -10.65 32.66 4.48
C ASP A 334 -9.30 32.64 5.20
N VAL A 335 -9.22 31.93 6.32
CA VAL A 335 -7.98 31.81 7.11
C VAL A 335 -6.92 31.06 6.32
N ILE A 336 -7.30 30.12 5.45
CA ILE A 336 -6.34 29.29 4.71
C ILE A 336 -5.55 30.07 3.65
N SER A 337 -6.09 31.18 3.12
CA SER A 337 -5.36 32.04 2.18
C SER A 337 -4.03 32.57 2.74
N THR A 338 -3.96 32.77 4.07
CA THR A 338 -2.74 33.25 4.74
C THR A 338 -1.59 32.25 4.65
N PHE A 339 -1.89 30.95 4.56
CA PHE A 339 -0.87 29.91 4.41
C PHE A 339 -0.36 29.81 2.98
N ARG A 340 -1.17 30.17 1.97
CA ARG A 340 -0.85 29.97 0.54
C ARG A 340 0.49 30.58 0.13
N ALA A 341 0.82 31.78 0.64
CA ALA A 341 2.09 32.44 0.36
C ALA A 341 3.31 31.69 0.92
N GLY A 342 3.15 30.97 2.03
CA GLY A 342 4.22 30.20 2.68
C GLY A 342 4.46 28.82 2.08
N CYS A 343 3.58 28.33 1.21
CA CYS A 343 3.59 26.94 0.74
C CYS A 343 4.37 26.70 -0.56
N LEU A 344 4.83 27.76 -1.23
CA LEU A 344 5.38 27.71 -2.59
C LEU A 344 6.89 27.37 -2.68
N SER A 345 7.50 26.78 -1.65
CA SER A 345 8.97 26.71 -1.56
C SER A 345 9.62 25.32 -1.74
N HIS A 346 8.89 24.26 -2.09
CA HIS A 346 9.47 22.91 -2.22
C HIS A 346 9.11 22.21 -3.54
N PRO A 347 10.08 22.05 -4.47
CA PRO A 347 9.82 21.55 -5.83
C PRO A 347 9.67 20.01 -5.97
N ASP A 348 9.82 19.21 -4.92
CA ASP A 348 10.06 17.77 -5.04
C ASP A 348 8.85 16.84 -4.78
N GLY A 349 7.61 17.31 -4.97
CA GLY A 349 6.42 16.46 -4.97
C GLY A 349 5.97 15.92 -3.59
N LEU A 350 4.93 15.08 -3.62
CA LEU A 350 4.10 14.62 -2.49
C LEU A 350 4.90 14.43 -1.20
N SER A 351 4.74 15.37 -0.28
CA SER A 351 5.55 15.44 0.94
C SER A 351 5.37 14.20 1.81
N ASP A 352 6.47 13.49 2.02
CA ASP A 352 6.64 12.46 3.06
C ASP A 352 6.13 12.90 4.44
N ALA A 353 5.99 14.21 4.70
CA ALA A 353 5.52 14.78 5.95
C ALA A 353 4.03 14.53 6.17
N ALA A 354 3.21 14.63 5.11
CA ALA A 354 1.78 14.33 5.21
C ALA A 354 1.56 12.84 5.47
N ALA A 355 2.30 11.98 4.76
CA ALA A 355 2.30 10.54 4.99
C ALA A 355 2.84 10.18 6.39
N TYR A 356 3.89 10.85 6.84
CA TYR A 356 4.45 10.70 8.18
C TYR A 356 3.42 11.05 9.25
N LEU A 357 2.74 12.19 9.13
CA LEU A 357 1.72 12.61 10.09
C LEU A 357 0.58 11.60 10.15
N ALA A 358 0.04 11.23 9.00
CA ALA A 358 -1.06 10.28 8.91
C ALA A 358 -0.68 8.89 9.45
N GLY A 359 0.56 8.44 9.22
CA GLY A 359 1.05 7.14 9.71
C GLY A 359 1.53 7.13 11.16
N SER A 360 1.72 8.30 11.78
CA SER A 360 2.27 8.42 13.14
C SER A 360 1.24 8.28 14.26
N GLY A 361 -0.05 8.42 13.94
CA GLY A 361 -1.11 8.55 14.94
C GLY A 361 -1.08 9.87 15.72
N PHE A 362 -0.25 10.85 15.29
CA PHE A 362 -0.09 12.12 16.00
C PHE A 362 -1.35 12.98 15.90
N VAL A 363 -1.95 13.04 14.71
CA VAL A 363 -3.13 13.89 14.46
C VAL A 363 -4.33 13.38 15.26
N GLU A 364 -4.55 12.06 15.30
CA GLU A 364 -5.62 11.43 16.07
C GLU A 364 -5.51 11.71 17.57
N LYS A 365 -4.28 11.70 18.10
CA LYS A 365 -4.00 11.96 19.53
C LYS A 365 -4.15 13.42 19.92
N GLN A 366 -3.94 14.33 18.97
CA GLN A 366 -4.02 15.78 19.18
C GLN A 366 -5.33 16.38 18.70
N ALA A 367 -6.22 15.58 18.11
CA ALA A 367 -7.51 16.01 17.63
C ALA A 367 -8.34 16.54 18.79
N THR A 368 -8.79 17.79 18.66
CA THR A 368 -9.75 18.42 19.56
C THR A 368 -11.07 18.59 18.84
N SER A 369 -12.17 18.52 19.60
CA SER A 369 -13.49 18.81 19.05
C SER A 369 -13.58 20.27 18.66
N ASP A 370 -14.10 20.51 17.46
CA ASP A 370 -14.45 21.84 16.96
C ASP A 370 -15.88 22.23 17.33
N VAL A 371 -16.69 21.27 17.79
CA VAL A 371 -18.07 21.50 18.22
C VAL A 371 -18.09 21.60 19.75
N PRO A 372 -18.42 22.79 20.32
CA PRO A 372 -18.42 22.97 21.77
C PRO A 372 -19.28 21.94 22.51
N GLY A 373 -18.72 21.31 23.54
CA GLY A 373 -19.43 20.35 24.38
C GLY A 373 -19.56 18.94 23.81
N ILE A 374 -19.08 18.67 22.59
CA ILE A 374 -19.13 17.33 22.00
C ILE A 374 -17.74 16.68 22.04
N PRO A 375 -17.47 15.68 22.90
CA PRO A 375 -16.18 14.99 22.90
C PRO A 375 -16.04 14.08 21.67
N LEU A 376 -14.82 13.94 21.17
CA LEU A 376 -14.50 13.02 20.07
C LEU A 376 -14.42 11.58 20.58
N SER A 377 -15.08 10.66 19.90
CA SER A 377 -15.02 9.21 20.15
C SER A 377 -14.52 8.40 18.95
N TYR A 378 -14.46 9.04 17.78
CA TYR A 378 -13.93 8.46 16.55
C TYR A 378 -13.14 9.53 15.78
N VAL A 379 -11.87 9.23 15.49
CA VAL A 379 -11.02 10.08 14.67
C VAL A 379 -10.36 9.22 13.60
N GLN A 380 -10.47 9.65 12.34
CA GLN A 380 -9.82 8.99 11.21
C GLN A 380 -8.97 10.00 10.44
N VAL A 381 -7.76 9.60 10.08
CA VAL A 381 -6.87 10.40 9.25
C VAL A 381 -6.67 9.69 7.92
N ASN A 382 -6.80 10.47 6.84
CA ASN A 382 -6.52 10.06 5.48
C ASN A 382 -5.37 10.92 4.93
N LEU A 383 -4.55 10.37 4.06
CA LEU A 383 -3.65 11.12 3.20
C LEU A 383 -4.40 11.46 1.91
N LEU A 384 -4.53 12.75 1.60
CA LEU A 384 -5.15 13.22 0.37
C LEU A 384 -4.16 13.07 -0.78
N PHE A 385 -4.54 12.26 -1.75
CA PHE A 385 -3.79 12.02 -2.97
C PHE A 385 -4.46 12.73 -4.14
N THR A 386 -3.67 13.54 -4.83
CA THR A 386 -4.05 14.34 -6.00
C THR A 386 -3.21 13.83 -7.17
N PRO A 387 -3.76 12.92 -8.01
CA PRO A 387 -3.01 12.37 -9.12
C PRO A 387 -2.58 13.49 -10.07
N THR A 388 -1.30 13.54 -10.44
CA THR A 388 -0.85 14.48 -11.48
C THR A 388 -1.40 14.06 -12.84
N ALA A 389 -1.52 15.00 -13.78
CA ALA A 389 -1.95 14.70 -15.15
C ALA A 389 -1.06 13.63 -15.80
N GLU A 390 0.23 13.60 -15.46
CA GLU A 390 1.19 12.59 -15.89
C GLU A 390 0.84 11.22 -15.31
N MET A 391 0.57 11.12 -14.01
CA MET A 391 0.15 9.86 -13.37
C MET A 391 -1.18 9.33 -13.94
N ILE A 392 -2.11 10.22 -14.26
CA ILE A 392 -3.38 9.84 -14.92
C ILE A 392 -3.11 9.35 -16.34
N ASN A 393 -2.27 10.04 -17.11
CA ASN A 393 -1.90 9.62 -18.46
C ASN A 393 -1.19 8.26 -18.45
N ASP A 394 -0.25 8.04 -17.53
CA ASP A 394 0.44 6.76 -17.36
C ASP A 394 -0.55 5.64 -17.00
N ALA A 395 -1.51 5.92 -16.12
CA ALA A 395 -2.57 4.99 -15.76
C ALA A 395 -3.51 4.68 -16.95
N LEU A 396 -3.93 5.71 -17.71
CA LEU A 396 -4.78 5.54 -18.89
C LEU A 396 -4.08 4.78 -20.01
N SER A 397 -2.78 5.04 -20.23
CA SER A 397 -1.95 4.28 -21.17
C SER A 397 -1.82 2.81 -20.74
N ALA A 398 -1.74 2.54 -19.43
CA ALA A 398 -1.75 1.17 -18.92
C ALA A 398 -3.12 0.49 -19.07
N ILE A 399 -4.22 1.21 -18.89
CA ILE A 399 -5.60 0.69 -18.99
C ILE A 399 -6.02 0.45 -20.44
N ALA A 400 -5.62 1.31 -21.38
CA ALA A 400 -5.90 1.12 -22.81
C ALA A 400 -5.29 -0.18 -23.39
N GLY A 401 -4.33 -0.79 -22.68
CA GLY A 401 -3.79 -2.12 -22.98
C GLY A 401 -4.59 -3.29 -22.42
N SER A 402 -5.67 -3.05 -21.65
CA SER A 402 -6.47 -4.08 -20.97
C SER A 402 -7.96 -3.94 -21.28
N ALA A 403 -8.57 -5.00 -21.82
CA ALA A 403 -9.98 -5.01 -22.23
C ALA A 403 -10.95 -4.84 -21.03
N PRO A 404 -12.09 -4.14 -21.19
CA PRO A 404 -12.94 -3.77 -20.06
C PRO A 404 -13.87 -4.92 -19.63
N ALA A 405 -13.96 -5.14 -18.31
CA ALA A 405 -15.00 -5.93 -17.67
C ALA A 405 -16.17 -5.02 -17.25
N ARG A 406 -17.41 -5.53 -17.40
CA ARG A 406 -18.65 -4.80 -17.09
C ARG A 406 -18.89 -4.73 -15.57
N HIS A 407 -19.25 -3.55 -15.07
CA HIS A 407 -19.62 -3.32 -13.67
C HIS A 407 -21.12 -3.53 -13.42
N ASP A 408 -21.45 -4.00 -12.22
CA ASP A 408 -22.79 -4.19 -11.67
C ASP A 408 -23.09 -3.09 -10.65
N THR A 409 -24.29 -2.50 -10.69
CA THR A 409 -24.67 -1.30 -9.94
C THR A 409 -25.63 -1.62 -8.80
N SER A 410 -25.17 -1.47 -7.55
CA SER A 410 -25.99 -1.55 -6.34
C SER A 410 -26.15 -0.17 -5.68
N VAL A 411 -27.33 0.10 -5.11
CA VAL A 411 -27.76 1.39 -4.55
C VAL A 411 -27.55 1.44 -3.02
N PHE A 412 -27.13 2.60 -2.48
CA PHE A 412 -26.69 2.78 -1.07
C PHE A 412 -27.58 3.74 -0.25
N PRO A 413 -27.56 3.66 1.10
CA PRO A 413 -28.37 4.53 1.95
C PRO A 413 -27.85 5.98 1.99
N ASP A 414 -28.78 6.93 1.88
CA ASP A 414 -28.51 8.37 1.86
C ASP A 414 -28.93 9.01 3.20
N PHE A 415 -28.03 9.76 3.84
CA PHE A 415 -28.24 10.33 5.18
C PHE A 415 -29.10 11.60 5.19
N ALA A 416 -29.57 12.09 4.04
CA ALA A 416 -30.45 13.26 3.97
C ALA A 416 -31.89 13.04 4.48
N SER A 417 -32.25 11.84 4.95
CA SER A 417 -33.63 11.51 5.38
C SER A 417 -33.85 11.48 6.91
N ALA A 418 -32.81 11.60 7.73
CA ALA A 418 -32.94 11.85 9.16
C ALA A 418 -33.15 13.36 9.38
N GLY A 419 -34.38 13.83 9.21
CA GLY A 419 -34.70 15.25 9.13
C GLY A 419 -34.25 16.08 10.34
N HIS A 420 -33.13 16.78 10.22
CA HIS A 420 -32.78 17.95 11.01
C HIS A 420 -31.94 18.91 10.16
N THR A 421 -32.44 20.13 9.99
CA THR A 421 -31.79 21.24 9.28
C THR A 421 -30.52 21.64 10.01
N LEU A 422 -29.37 21.55 9.34
CA LEU A 422 -28.13 22.20 9.76
C LEU A 422 -28.28 23.71 9.52
N HIS A 423 -28.08 24.51 10.58
CA HIS A 423 -27.99 25.97 10.53
C HIS A 423 -26.54 26.42 10.53
#